data_AF-A0A062BXY6-F1
#
_entry.id   AF-A0A062BXY6-F1
#
_cell.length_a   1.000
_cell.length_b   1.000
_cell.length_c   1.000
_cell.angle_alpha   90.00
_cell.angle_beta   90.00
_cell.angle_gamma   90.00
#
_symmetry.space_group_name_H-M   'P 1'
#
loop_
_entity.id
_entity.type
_entity.pdbx_description
1 polymer ?
#
loop_
_entity_poly.entity_id
_entity_poly.type
_entity_poly.pdbx_seq_one_letter_code
_entity_poly.pdbx_strand_id
1 'polypeptide(L)' 'MRHTATDAEHLMWQILRAKHFMNLKLRRQHVIKPYIVDFYCHEIGLVIELDGR' A
#
# COMPACT_ATOMS: atom_id res chain seq x y z
N MET A 1 -15.18 2.45 5.60
CA MET A 1 -14.49 1.15 5.67
C MET A 1 -14.29 0.68 4.23
N ARG A 2 -13.04 0.66 3.72
CA ARG A 2 -12.77 0.17 2.35
C ARG A 2 -12.80 -1.35 2.39
N HIS A 3 -13.92 -1.96 1.98
CA HIS A 3 -14.12 -3.41 2.02
C HIS A 3 -13.57 -4.16 0.80
N THR A 4 -13.23 -3.44 -0.26
CA THR A 4 -12.74 -4.00 -1.52
C THR A 4 -11.62 -3.13 -2.03
N ALA A 5 -10.48 -3.75 -2.33
CA ALA A 5 -9.40 -3.06 -2.99
C ALA A 5 -9.80 -2.80 -4.45
N THR A 6 -9.40 -1.65 -4.99
CA THR A 6 -9.63 -1.35 -6.42
C THR A 6 -8.76 -2.25 -7.30
N ASP A 7 -9.09 -2.38 -8.59
CA ASP A 7 -8.25 -3.12 -9.54
C ASP A 7 -6.83 -2.54 -9.61
N ALA A 8 -6.71 -1.21 -9.51
CA ALA A 8 -5.43 -0.51 -9.43
C ALA A 8 -4.64 -0.88 -8.17
N GLU A 9 -5.29 -0.93 -7.00
CA GLU A 9 -4.68 -1.39 -5.76
C GLU A 9 -4.26 -2.86 -5.84
N HIS A 10 -5.07 -3.71 -6.48
CA HIS A 10 -4.75 -5.12 -6.70
C HIS A 10 -3.52 -5.30 -7.58
N LEU A 11 -3.45 -4.60 -8.70
CA LEU A 11 -2.31 -4.62 -9.61
C LEU A 11 -1.04 -4.10 -8.91
N MET A 12 -1.14 -2.95 -8.26
CA MET A 12 -0.03 -2.34 -7.52
C MET A 12 0.46 -3.28 -6.41
N TRP A 13 -0.45 -3.96 -5.72
CA TRP A 13 -0.05 -4.92 -4.69
C TRP A 13 0.75 -6.10 -5.24
N GLN A 14 0.49 -6.58 -6.46
CA GLN A 14 1.33 -7.64 -7.07
C GLN A 14 2.77 -7.18 -7.30
N ILE A 15 2.98 -5.89 -7.57
CA ILE A 15 4.29 -5.28 -7.79
C ILE A 15 5.01 -5.07 -6.44
N LEU A 16 4.29 -4.61 -5.41
CA LEU A 16 4.88 -4.19 -4.14
C LEU A 16 5.07 -5.31 -3.10
N ARG A 17 4.29 -6.40 -3.20
CA ARG A 17 4.31 -7.50 -2.22
C ARG A 17 5.63 -8.25 -2.19
N ALA A 18 5.83 -9.02 -1.12
CA ALA A 18 6.91 -10.00 -0.99
C ALA A 18 8.32 -9.44 -1.26
N LYS A 19 8.54 -8.16 -0.98
CA LYS A 19 9.82 -7.46 -1.23
C LYS A 19 10.23 -7.43 -2.70
N HIS A 20 9.30 -7.59 -3.63
CA HIS A 20 9.58 -7.49 -5.06
C HIS A 20 10.01 -6.07 -5.46
N PHE A 21 9.50 -5.05 -4.78
CA PHE A 21 9.89 -3.67 -5.02
C PHE A 21 11.09 -3.28 -4.14
N MET A 22 12.26 -3.10 -4.77
CA MET A 22 13.49 -2.60 -4.13
C MET A 22 13.91 -3.38 -2.86
N ASN A 23 13.52 -4.65 -2.73
CA ASN A 23 13.69 -5.45 -1.51
C ASN A 23 13.02 -4.88 -0.24
N LEU A 24 12.06 -3.97 -0.40
CA LEU A 24 11.36 -3.29 0.70
C LEU A 24 10.10 -4.05 1.12
N LYS A 25 9.82 -4.11 2.43
CA LYS A 25 8.58 -4.69 2.95
C LYS A 25 7.47 -3.66 2.94
N LEU A 26 6.58 -3.78 1.96
CA LEU A 26 5.34 -3.00 1.92
C LEU A 26 4.16 -3.73 2.57
N ARG A 27 3.33 -2.97 3.27
CA ARG A 27 2.05 -3.39 3.87
C ARG A 27 0.93 -2.66 3.13
N ARG A 28 -0.20 -3.31 2.90
CA ARG A 28 -1.40 -2.66 2.36
C ARG A 28 -2.36 -2.22 3.47
N GLN A 29 -3.21 -1.23 3.21
CA GLN A 29 -4.26 -0.74 4.12
C GLN A 29 -3.74 -0.49 5.54
N HIS A 30 -2.60 0.21 5.65
CA HIS A 30 -1.93 0.40 6.93
C HIS A 30 -2.58 1.54 7.72
N VAL A 31 -2.87 1.29 8.99
CA VAL A 31 -3.47 2.29 9.88
C VAL A 31 -2.38 3.22 10.40
N ILE A 32 -2.45 4.49 10.01
CA ILE A 32 -1.65 5.59 10.56
C ILE A 32 -2.66 6.58 11.15
N LYS A 33 -3.05 6.39 12.41
CA LYS A 33 -4.16 7.14 13.03
C LYS A 33 -4.03 8.65 12.79
N PRO A 34 -5.10 9.34 12.35
CA PRO A 34 -6.48 8.87 12.15
C PRO A 34 -6.79 8.24 10.78
N TYR A 35 -5.78 8.01 9.93
CA TYR A 35 -5.93 7.61 8.54
C TYR A 35 -5.65 6.11 8.29
N ILE A 36 -6.10 5.63 7.14
CA ILE A 36 -5.74 4.32 6.58
C ILE A 36 -5.14 4.58 5.21
N VAL A 37 -3.87 4.27 5.03
CA VAL A 37 -3.14 4.49 3.77
C VAL A 37 -3.12 3.21 2.94
N ASP A 38 -3.11 3.33 1.60
CA ASP A 38 -3.21 2.19 0.70
C ASP A 38 -1.98 1.28 0.80
N PHE A 39 -0.77 1.86 0.82
CA PHE A 39 0.47 1.12 1.12
C PHE A 39 1.42 1.91 2.04
N TYR A 40 2.14 1.17 2.88
CA TYR A 40 3.14 1.72 3.80
C TYR A 40 4.40 0.84 3.87
N CYS A 41 5.56 1.48 3.82
CA CYS A 41 6.86 0.86 4.11
C CYS A 41 7.45 1.46 5.38
N HIS A 42 7.63 0.62 6.40
CA HIS A 42 8.20 1.05 7.68
C HIS A 42 9.70 1.35 7.59
N GLU A 43 10.43 0.62 6.74
CA GLU A 43 11.90 0.69 6.64
C GLU A 43 12.39 2.08 6.25
N ILE A 44 11.62 2.80 5.43
CA ILE A 44 11.98 4.12 4.90
C ILE A 44 10.92 5.19 5.19
N GLY A 45 9.87 4.86 5.95
CA GLY A 45 8.78 5.80 6.25
C GLY A 45 8.01 6.26 5.01
N LEU A 46 7.84 5.40 4.00
CA LEU A 46 7.17 5.73 2.74
C LEU A 46 5.68 5.36 2.80
N VAL A 47 4.83 6.30 2.37
CA VAL A 47 3.40 6.10 2.11
C VAL A 47 3.16 6.20 0.61
N ILE A 48 2.35 5.28 0.06
CA ILE A 48 1.88 5.32 -1.32
C ILE A 48 0.36 5.28 -1.29
N GLU A 49 -0.29 6.30 -1.84
CA GLU A 49 -1.74 6.38 -2.02
C GLU A 49 -2.06 6.34 -3.52
N LEU A 50 -3.09 5.58 -3.88
CA LEU A 50 -3.56 5.51 -5.26
C LEU A 50 -4.77 6.41 -5.41
N ASP A 51 -4.61 7.51 -6.15
CA ASP A 51 -5.73 8.40 -6.50
C ASP A 51 -6.48 7.80 -7.69
N GLY A 52 -7.67 7.23 -7.40
CA GLY A 52 -8.50 6.52 -8.37
C GLY A 52 -9.43 7.41 -9.18
N ARG A 53 -8.95 8.55 -9.70
CA ARG A 53 -9.73 9.38 -10.64
C ARG A 53 -10.17 8.61 -11.87
#